data_AF-A0A538TNW7-F1
#
_entry.id   AF-A0A538TNW7-F1
#
_cell.length_a   1.000
_cell.length_b   1.000
_cell.length_c   1.000
_cell.angle_alpha   90.00
_cell.angle_beta   90.00
_cell.angle_gamma   90.00
#
_symmetry.space_group_name_H-M   'P 1'
#
loop_
_entity.id
_entity.type
_entity.pdbx_description
1 polymer ?
#
loop_
_entity_poly.entity_id
_entity_poly.type
_entity_poly.pdbx_seq_one_letter_code
_entity_poly.pdbx_strand_id
1 'polypeptide(L)'
;MIHFGDLPIRQKLLGAVALSVIPALVLSCVAFLAFEKHHRRGAVERELLATARIVASSSAMSMRFGDRKGAEAALRALTVNPRIRRAVLRDQRGAVFASYVQNNGRRSADASPPSAAARDFGQAPVEVTHVIRFEGHDLGTVHLQAGMDDFGRDSAAFLLPMAAICAGSTLLILLLMFRLERVVTEPIRVLSNTALDAPAGEPQRSNHKAVSTPRARSEFLAGISHEMRTPLHAILSVAELGAKRAASLTPEKATRYYEMIGDGGRRLLEFLNDLVDLASLEEGKRVLQFSSAPIEAVVVGVVEELRPLFQSRGVRLEVSPCQSTSGWIDRRALMQVLHYVLT
;
A
#
# COMPACT_ATOMS: atom_id res chain seq x y z
N MET A 1 -8.47 17.44 -22.91
CA MET A 1 -7.59 17.41 -21.73
C MET A 1 -8.46 17.74 -20.52
N ILE A 2 -8.75 16.76 -19.66
CA ILE A 2 -9.60 16.99 -18.49
C ILE A 2 -8.78 17.79 -17.48
N HIS A 3 -9.20 19.02 -17.18
CA HIS A 3 -8.47 19.88 -16.27
C HIS A 3 -8.65 19.35 -14.85
N PHE A 4 -7.53 19.10 -14.16
CA PHE A 4 -7.51 18.51 -12.81
C PHE A 4 -8.33 19.31 -11.79
N GLY A 5 -8.65 20.58 -12.08
CA GLY A 5 -9.41 21.50 -11.23
C GLY A 5 -10.88 21.09 -10.96
N ASP A 6 -11.55 20.43 -11.90
CA ASP A 6 -13.02 20.25 -11.84
C ASP A 6 -13.45 18.86 -11.32
N LEU A 7 -12.49 17.99 -11.02
CA LEU A 7 -12.76 16.65 -10.52
C LEU A 7 -13.15 16.71 -9.03
N PRO A 8 -14.20 15.97 -8.61
CA PRO A 8 -14.58 15.86 -7.19
C PRO A 8 -13.38 15.41 -6.35
N ILE A 9 -13.24 15.95 -5.13
CA ILE A 9 -12.06 15.77 -4.26
C ILE A 9 -11.65 14.29 -4.10
N ARG A 10 -12.63 13.37 -4.13
CA ARG A 10 -12.40 11.91 -4.11
C ARG A 10 -11.61 11.42 -5.32
N GLN A 11 -11.94 11.89 -6.52
CA GLN A 11 -11.23 11.56 -7.77
C GLN A 11 -9.86 12.24 -7.85
N LYS A 12 -9.70 13.43 -7.24
CA LYS A 12 -8.38 14.07 -7.09
C LYS A 12 -7.46 13.28 -6.15
N LEU A 13 -7.96 12.82 -5.00
CA LEU A 13 -7.19 11.97 -4.07
C LEU A 13 -6.87 10.61 -4.70
N LEU A 14 -7.86 9.96 -5.33
CA LEU A 14 -7.63 8.71 -6.05
C LEU A 14 -6.61 8.91 -7.18
N GLY A 15 -6.70 10.02 -7.91
CA GLY A 15 -5.78 10.39 -8.99
C GLY A 15 -4.36 10.64 -8.48
N ALA A 16 -4.20 11.35 -7.35
CA ALA A 16 -2.90 11.63 -6.75
C ALA A 16 -2.20 10.35 -6.25
N VAL A 17 -2.95 9.42 -5.66
CA VAL A 17 -2.40 8.12 -5.23
C VAL A 17 -2.15 7.19 -6.42
N ALA A 18 -3.04 7.15 -7.40
CA ALA A 18 -2.79 6.43 -8.65
C ALA A 18 -1.51 6.94 -9.34
N LEU A 19 -1.30 8.26 -9.34
CA LEU A 19 -0.12 8.90 -9.92
C LEU A 19 1.18 8.61 -9.15
N SER A 20 1.13 8.28 -7.86
CA SER A 20 2.34 7.93 -7.09
C SER A 20 2.59 6.41 -7.03
N VAL A 21 1.54 5.60 -6.96
CA VAL A 21 1.64 4.14 -6.75
C VAL A 21 1.86 3.39 -8.06
N ILE A 22 1.18 3.79 -9.14
CA ILE A 22 1.32 3.12 -10.44
C ILE A 22 2.76 3.20 -10.96
N PRO A 23 3.45 4.37 -10.95
CA PRO A 23 4.83 4.43 -11.40
C PRO A 23 5.79 3.61 -10.53
N ALA A 24 5.57 3.59 -9.21
CA ALA A 24 6.39 2.80 -8.30
C ALA A 24 6.27 1.29 -8.57
N LEU A 25 5.05 0.82 -8.85
CA LEU A 25 4.78 -0.58 -9.23
C LEU A 25 5.39 -0.93 -10.59
N VAL A 26 5.24 -0.05 -11.58
CA VAL A 26 5.86 -0.23 -12.90
C VAL A 26 7.37 -0.29 -12.77
N LEU A 27 7.98 0.63 -12.01
CA LEU A 27 9.42 0.66 -11.77
C LEU A 27 9.91 -0.60 -11.07
N SER A 28 9.20 -1.07 -10.05
CA SER A 28 9.53 -2.31 -9.32
C SER A 28 9.42 -3.55 -10.22
N CYS A 29 8.37 -3.62 -11.04
CA CYS A 29 8.18 -4.67 -12.04
C CYS A 29 9.32 -4.68 -13.07
N VAL A 30 9.68 -3.52 -13.63
CA VAL A 30 10.78 -3.38 -14.59
C VAL A 30 12.12 -3.74 -13.95
N ALA A 31 12.38 -3.28 -12.72
CA ALA A 31 13.60 -3.59 -11.98
C ALA A 31 13.73 -5.09 -11.69
N PHE A 32 12.63 -5.76 -11.30
CA PHE A 32 12.61 -7.19 -11.08
C PHE A 32 12.85 -7.97 -12.37
N LEU A 33 12.19 -7.61 -13.47
CA LEU A 33 12.41 -8.24 -14.78
C LEU A 33 13.86 -8.05 -15.26
N ALA A 34 14.43 -6.86 -15.03
CA ALA A 34 15.83 -6.60 -15.33
C ALA A 34 16.77 -7.45 -14.45
N PHE A 35 16.49 -7.54 -13.15
CA PHE A 35 17.26 -8.36 -12.21
C PHE A 35 17.19 -9.85 -12.55
N GLU A 36 16.00 -10.37 -12.81
CA GLU A 36 15.76 -11.76 -13.20
C GLU A 36 16.49 -12.11 -14.49
N LYS A 37 16.44 -11.22 -15.50
CA LYS A 37 17.19 -11.38 -16.75
C LYS A 37 18.70 -11.38 -16.53
N HIS A 38 19.21 -10.49 -15.66
CA HIS A 38 20.65 -10.35 -15.42
C HIS A 38 21.22 -11.50 -14.60
N HIS A 39 20.55 -11.88 -13.51
CA HIS A 39 20.99 -12.93 -12.61
C HIS A 39 20.96 -14.32 -13.28
N ARG A 40 20.01 -14.56 -14.20
CA ARG A 40 19.87 -15.83 -14.91
C ARG A 40 20.97 -16.07 -15.94
N ARG A 41 21.44 -15.04 -16.64
CA ARG A 41 22.50 -15.19 -17.64
C ARG A 41 23.80 -15.73 -17.03
N GLY A 42 24.15 -15.26 -15.83
CA GLY A 42 25.33 -15.74 -15.11
C GLY A 42 25.20 -17.17 -14.56
N ALA A 43 23.99 -17.67 -14.31
CA ALA A 43 23.77 -19.07 -13.95
C ALA A 43 23.99 -20.00 -15.15
N VAL A 44 23.41 -19.65 -16.30
CA VAL A 44 23.52 -20.41 -17.56
C VAL A 44 24.97 -20.46 -18.05
N GLU A 45 25.71 -19.35 -17.98
CA GLU A 45 27.12 -19.30 -18.38
C GLU A 45 28.01 -20.25 -17.54
N ARG A 46 27.77 -20.31 -16.22
CA ARG A 46 28.51 -21.23 -15.33
C ARG A 46 28.20 -22.70 -15.64
N GLU A 47 26.94 -23.02 -15.92
CA GLU A 47 26.52 -24.37 -16.32
C GLU A 47 27.12 -24.78 -17.68
N LEU A 48 27.12 -23.86 -18.66
CA LEU A 48 27.77 -24.05 -19.96
C LEU A 48 29.28 -24.29 -19.82
N LEU A 49 29.97 -23.51 -18.98
CA LEU A 49 31.39 -23.70 -18.70
C LEU A 49 31.68 -25.08 -18.09
N ALA A 50 30.85 -25.54 -17.16
CA ALA A 50 30.99 -26.87 -16.57
C ALA A 50 30.81 -27.96 -17.62
N THR A 51 29.82 -27.83 -18.50
CA THR A 51 29.59 -28.80 -19.57
C THR A 51 30.69 -28.74 -20.63
N ALA A 52 31.18 -27.54 -20.97
CA ALA A 52 32.33 -27.35 -21.85
C ALA A 52 33.57 -28.08 -21.34
N ARG A 53 33.83 -28.03 -20.02
CA ARG A 53 34.93 -28.77 -19.39
C ARG A 53 34.77 -30.28 -19.51
N ILE A 54 33.56 -30.81 -19.28
CA ILE A 54 33.28 -32.24 -19.39
C ILE A 54 33.51 -32.71 -20.84
N VAL A 55 32.98 -31.99 -21.82
CA VAL A 55 33.15 -32.30 -23.25
C VAL A 55 34.60 -32.17 -23.68
N ALA A 56 35.30 -31.13 -23.20
CA ALA A 56 36.72 -30.96 -23.46
C ALA A 56 37.53 -32.15 -22.95
N SER A 57 37.27 -32.59 -21.71
CA SER A 57 37.96 -33.73 -21.10
C SER A 57 37.66 -35.05 -21.83
N SER A 58 36.42 -35.29 -22.25
CA SER A 58 36.05 -36.54 -22.93
C SER A 58 36.50 -36.58 -24.39
N SER A 59 36.66 -35.42 -25.04
CA SER A 59 37.05 -35.32 -26.46
C SER A 59 38.57 -35.17 -26.65
N ALA A 60 39.33 -34.89 -25.59
CA ALA A 60 40.77 -34.64 -25.65
C ALA A 60 41.56 -35.79 -26.31
N MET A 61 41.25 -37.03 -25.94
CA MET A 61 41.90 -38.21 -26.53
C MET A 61 41.56 -38.35 -28.01
N SER A 62 40.28 -38.24 -28.37
CA SER A 62 39.85 -38.32 -29.76
C SER A 62 40.49 -37.24 -30.64
N MET A 63 40.71 -36.03 -30.11
CA MET A 63 41.43 -34.97 -30.82
C MET A 63 42.93 -35.27 -30.97
N ARG A 64 43.59 -35.76 -29.91
CA ARG A 64 45.02 -36.12 -29.95
C ARG A 64 45.32 -37.22 -30.97
N PHE A 65 44.44 -38.21 -31.10
CA PHE A 65 44.61 -39.33 -32.02
C PHE A 65 43.96 -39.13 -33.39
N GLY A 66 43.38 -37.94 -33.66
CA GLY A 66 42.70 -37.66 -34.93
C GLY A 66 41.43 -38.49 -35.17
N ASP A 67 40.88 -39.13 -34.13
CA ASP A 67 39.65 -39.92 -34.23
C ASP A 67 38.41 -39.01 -34.19
N ARG A 68 38.01 -38.58 -35.39
CA ARG A 68 36.81 -37.75 -35.58
C ARG A 68 35.53 -38.45 -35.10
N LYS A 69 35.41 -39.77 -35.27
CA LYS A 69 34.20 -40.51 -34.88
C LYS A 69 34.05 -40.56 -33.35
N GLY A 70 35.16 -40.71 -32.63
CA GLY A 70 35.19 -40.61 -31.17
C GLY A 70 34.77 -39.23 -30.66
N ALA A 71 35.25 -38.15 -31.28
CA ALA A 71 34.88 -36.80 -30.90
C ALA A 71 33.39 -36.48 -31.21
N GLU A 72 32.86 -36.96 -32.32
CA GLU A 72 31.43 -36.86 -32.62
C GLU A 72 30.58 -37.65 -31.61
N ALA A 73 31.04 -38.82 -31.15
CA ALA A 73 30.35 -39.58 -30.10
C ALA A 73 30.32 -38.82 -28.76
N ALA A 74 31.42 -38.15 -28.40
CA ALA A 74 31.47 -37.28 -27.22
C ALA A 74 30.51 -36.09 -27.32
N LEU A 75 30.39 -35.47 -28.51
CA LEU A 75 29.42 -34.40 -28.75
C LEU A 75 27.97 -34.91 -28.74
N ARG A 76 27.70 -36.15 -29.17
CA ARG A 76 26.35 -36.74 -29.10
C ARG A 76 25.86 -36.91 -27.66
N ALA A 77 26.75 -37.03 -26.67
CA ALA A 77 26.36 -37.06 -25.26
C ALA A 77 25.67 -35.75 -24.81
N LEU A 78 25.89 -34.64 -25.52
CA LEU A 78 25.21 -33.37 -25.27
C LEU A 78 23.72 -33.40 -25.60
N THR A 79 23.23 -34.42 -26.31
CA THR A 79 21.80 -34.61 -26.59
C THR A 79 20.97 -34.77 -25.31
N VAL A 80 21.61 -35.14 -24.19
CA VAL A 80 20.97 -35.24 -22.87
C VAL A 80 20.60 -33.86 -22.32
N ASN A 81 21.32 -32.79 -22.70
CA ASN A 81 21.00 -31.44 -22.28
C ASN A 81 20.27 -30.69 -23.41
N PRO A 82 18.93 -30.52 -23.33
CA PRO A 82 18.14 -29.90 -24.39
C PRO A 82 18.46 -28.41 -24.62
N ARG A 83 19.24 -27.79 -23.73
CA ARG A 83 19.62 -26.37 -23.83
C ARG A 83 20.73 -26.11 -24.84
N ILE A 84 21.56 -27.12 -25.16
CA ILE A 84 22.73 -26.96 -26.02
C ILE A 84 22.30 -27.04 -27.49
N ARG A 85 22.14 -25.87 -28.11
CA ARG A 85 21.73 -25.78 -29.51
C ARG A 85 22.86 -26.08 -30.48
N ARG A 86 24.11 -25.75 -30.11
CA ARG A 86 25.27 -26.00 -30.96
C ARG A 86 26.52 -26.23 -30.13
N ALA A 87 27.32 -27.19 -30.56
CA ALA A 87 28.65 -27.45 -30.02
C ALA A 87 29.63 -27.68 -31.17
N VAL A 88 30.80 -27.04 -31.14
CA VAL A 88 31.82 -27.19 -32.18
C VAL A 88 33.17 -27.42 -31.53
N LEU A 89 33.84 -28.50 -31.91
CA LEU A 89 35.24 -28.77 -31.59
C LEU A 89 36.10 -28.21 -32.71
N ARG A 90 37.04 -27.34 -32.36
CA ARG A 90 38.02 -26.77 -33.28
C ARG A 90 39.41 -27.25 -32.90
N ASP A 91 40.18 -27.63 -33.90
CA ASP A 91 41.61 -27.95 -33.74
C ASP A 91 42.45 -26.68 -33.48
N GLN A 92 43.74 -26.81 -33.14
CA GLN A 92 44.69 -25.71 -32.92
C GLN A 92 44.76 -24.73 -34.10
N ARG A 93 44.50 -25.22 -35.32
CA ARG A 93 44.47 -24.42 -36.57
C ARG A 93 43.15 -23.65 -36.76
N GLY A 94 42.21 -23.76 -35.82
CA GLY A 94 40.88 -23.15 -35.90
C GLY A 94 39.89 -23.88 -36.82
N ALA A 95 40.32 -24.96 -37.48
CA ALA A 95 39.50 -25.81 -38.34
C ALA A 95 38.50 -26.62 -37.51
N VAL A 96 37.30 -26.84 -38.06
CA VAL A 96 36.26 -27.64 -37.40
C VAL A 96 36.65 -29.12 -37.43
N PHE A 97 36.88 -29.70 -36.26
CA PHE A 97 37.19 -31.12 -36.09
C PHE A 97 35.92 -31.97 -36.01
N ALA A 98 34.95 -31.50 -35.23
CA ALA A 98 33.62 -32.11 -35.12
C ALA A 98 32.57 -31.04 -34.74
N SER A 99 31.33 -31.24 -35.14
CA SER A 99 30.23 -30.31 -34.85
C SER A 99 28.95 -31.02 -34.50
N TYR A 100 28.16 -30.38 -33.64
CA TYR A 100 26.84 -30.80 -33.23
C TYR A 100 25.90 -29.61 -33.33
N VAL A 101 24.75 -29.80 -33.96
CA VAL A 101 23.69 -28.81 -34.07
C VAL A 101 22.37 -29.48 -33.73
N GLN A 102 21.65 -28.90 -32.78
CA GLN A 102 20.30 -29.27 -32.42
C GLN A 102 19.34 -28.28 -33.07
N ASN A 103 18.78 -28.67 -34.21
CA ASN A 103 17.79 -27.88 -34.93
C ASN A 103 16.39 -28.44 -34.64
N ASN A 104 15.42 -27.57 -34.30
CA ASN A 104 14.04 -27.92 -33.93
C ASN A 104 13.42 -28.97 -34.88
N GLY A 105 13.55 -30.26 -34.55
CA GLY A 105 12.96 -31.37 -35.28
C GLY A 105 13.80 -32.06 -36.37
N ARG A 106 14.98 -31.58 -36.77
CA ARG A 106 15.87 -32.30 -37.72
C ARG A 106 17.30 -32.39 -37.20
N ARG A 107 17.66 -33.61 -36.79
CA ARG A 107 19.00 -34.02 -36.34
C ARG A 107 19.88 -34.21 -37.57
N SER A 108 20.88 -33.36 -37.77
CA SER A 108 21.91 -33.59 -38.78
C SER A 108 23.29 -33.49 -38.13
N ALA A 109 24.04 -34.60 -38.21
CA ALA A 109 25.46 -34.66 -37.87
C ALA A 109 26.35 -34.08 -38.98
N ASP A 110 25.77 -33.81 -40.15
CA ASP A 110 26.44 -33.17 -41.28
C ASP A 110 25.97 -31.72 -41.40
N ALA A 111 26.83 -30.79 -40.97
CA ALA A 111 26.68 -29.40 -41.30
C ALA A 111 28.07 -28.77 -41.48
N SER A 112 28.45 -28.54 -42.74
CA SER A 112 29.48 -27.56 -43.10
C SER A 112 29.24 -26.24 -42.36
N PRO A 113 30.30 -25.46 -42.04
CA PRO A 113 30.16 -24.24 -41.26
C PRO A 113 29.15 -23.29 -41.94
N PRO A 114 27.99 -22.99 -41.32
CA PRO A 114 27.07 -22.05 -41.91
C PRO A 114 27.67 -20.65 -41.81
N SER A 115 28.02 -20.10 -42.98
CA SER A 115 28.28 -18.69 -43.21
C SER A 115 27.15 -17.86 -42.59
N ALA A 116 27.49 -16.94 -41.67
CA ALA A 116 26.88 -15.66 -41.26
C ALA A 116 25.34 -15.46 -41.20
N ALA A 117 24.51 -16.37 -41.69
CA ALA A 117 23.08 -16.25 -41.91
C ALA A 117 22.23 -16.90 -40.82
N ALA A 118 22.84 -17.59 -39.85
CA ALA A 118 22.15 -18.04 -38.64
C ALA A 118 22.03 -16.87 -37.63
N ARG A 119 21.43 -15.75 -38.03
CA ARG A 119 21.08 -14.63 -37.12
C ARG A 119 19.62 -14.70 -36.66
N ASP A 120 18.90 -15.78 -36.96
CA ASP A 120 17.51 -15.98 -36.58
C ASP A 120 17.38 -16.54 -35.14
N PHE A 121 18.12 -15.95 -34.21
CA PHE A 121 18.08 -16.27 -32.80
C PHE A 121 17.33 -15.15 -32.09
N GLY A 122 16.06 -15.37 -31.75
CA GLY A 122 15.19 -14.34 -31.20
C GLY A 122 15.75 -13.60 -29.96
N GLN A 123 16.58 -14.26 -29.15
CA GLN A 123 17.40 -13.62 -28.11
C GLN A 123 18.88 -13.99 -28.30
N ALA A 124 19.78 -13.07 -27.94
CA ALA A 124 21.22 -13.29 -28.04
C ALA A 124 21.62 -14.57 -27.28
N PRO A 125 22.15 -15.60 -27.97
CA PRO A 125 22.52 -16.85 -27.34
C PRO A 125 23.66 -16.65 -26.33
N VAL A 126 23.72 -17.51 -25.31
CA VAL A 126 24.87 -17.55 -24.41
C VAL A 126 25.92 -18.44 -25.06
N GLU A 127 27.09 -17.87 -25.32
CA GLU A 127 28.22 -18.53 -25.97
C GLU A 127 29.38 -18.65 -25.00
N VAL A 128 29.94 -19.84 -24.91
CA VAL A 128 31.10 -20.13 -24.08
C VAL A 128 32.13 -20.86 -24.91
N THR A 129 33.38 -20.40 -24.82
CA THR A 129 34.53 -21.06 -25.44
C THR A 129 35.45 -21.57 -24.35
N HIS A 130 35.81 -22.85 -24.42
CA HIS A 130 36.75 -23.47 -23.49
C HIS A 130 37.89 -24.14 -24.23
N VAL A 131 39.10 -24.05 -23.68
CA VAL A 131 40.30 -24.64 -24.28
C VAL A 131 40.39 -26.12 -23.87
N ILE A 132 40.68 -26.98 -24.82
CA ILE A 132 40.84 -28.42 -24.61
C ILE A 132 42.32 -28.67 -24.36
N ARG A 133 42.64 -29.16 -23.16
CA ARG A 133 44.01 -29.45 -22.74
C ARG A 133 44.18 -30.93 -22.46
N PHE A 134 45.33 -31.47 -22.84
CA PHE A 134 45.76 -32.82 -22.48
C PHE A 134 47.24 -32.79 -22.11
N GLU A 135 47.60 -33.31 -20.94
CA GLU A 135 48.99 -33.32 -20.42
C GLU A 135 49.69 -31.95 -20.48
N GLY A 136 48.95 -30.85 -20.34
CA GLY A 136 49.51 -29.49 -20.36
C GLY A 136 49.61 -28.84 -21.75
N HIS A 137 49.25 -29.54 -22.83
CA HIS A 137 49.23 -29.00 -24.19
C HIS A 137 47.80 -28.63 -24.63
N ASP A 138 47.65 -27.47 -25.28
CA ASP A 138 46.38 -27.02 -25.85
C ASP A 138 46.14 -27.78 -27.17
N LEU A 139 45.11 -28.63 -27.23
CA LEU A 139 44.75 -29.42 -28.43
C LEU A 139 43.74 -28.70 -29.33
N GLY A 140 43.04 -27.69 -28.80
CA GLY A 140 41.99 -26.99 -29.54
C GLY A 140 40.99 -26.30 -28.62
N THR A 141 39.83 -25.95 -29.17
CA THR A 141 38.77 -25.27 -28.40
C THR A 141 37.41 -25.93 -28.63
N VAL A 142 36.61 -26.00 -27.56
CA VAL A 142 35.19 -26.33 -27.63
C VAL A 142 34.39 -25.04 -27.54
N HIS A 143 33.50 -24.83 -28.50
CA HIS A 143 32.59 -23.70 -28.54
C HIS A 143 31.16 -24.21 -28.35
N LEU A 144 30.53 -23.83 -27.25
CA LEU A 144 29.15 -24.19 -26.92
C LEU A 144 28.26 -22.96 -27.04
N GLN A 145 27.07 -23.18 -27.60
CA GLN A 145 26.02 -22.18 -27.76
C GLN A 145 24.71 -22.75 -27.19
N ALA A 146 24.12 -22.05 -26.23
CA ALA A 146 22.82 -22.41 -25.67
C ALA A 146 21.72 -21.44 -26.11
N GLY A 147 20.52 -22.00 -26.29
CA GLY A 147 19.30 -21.24 -26.52
C GLY A 147 18.73 -20.65 -25.24
N MET A 148 18.06 -19.50 -25.36
CA MET A 148 17.34 -18.82 -24.27
C MET A 148 15.80 -18.98 -24.40
N ASP A 149 15.35 -19.87 -25.28
CA ASP A 149 13.97 -19.97 -25.77
C ASP A 149 12.98 -20.62 -24.79
N ASP A 150 13.41 -21.63 -24.02
CA ASP A 150 12.56 -22.23 -22.96
C ASP A 150 12.25 -21.24 -21.82
N PHE A 151 13.09 -20.21 -21.64
CA PHE A 151 12.94 -19.25 -20.54
C PHE A 151 11.73 -18.33 -20.71
N GLY A 152 11.20 -18.18 -21.93
CA GLY A 152 10.01 -17.36 -22.16
C GLY A 152 8.76 -17.92 -21.45
N ARG A 153 8.61 -19.26 -21.43
CA ARG A 153 7.46 -19.92 -20.78
C ARG A 153 7.59 -19.95 -19.26
N ASP A 154 8.79 -20.23 -18.74
CA ASP A 154 9.01 -20.24 -17.28
C ASP A 154 8.93 -18.84 -16.67
N SER A 155 9.43 -17.81 -17.36
CA SER A 155 9.35 -16.42 -16.86
C SER A 155 7.89 -15.92 -16.83
N ALA A 156 7.05 -16.36 -17.78
CA ALA A 156 5.63 -16.02 -17.76
C ALA A 156 4.89 -16.59 -16.53
N ALA A 157 5.35 -17.74 -16.01
CA ALA A 157 4.79 -18.31 -14.79
C ALA A 157 5.13 -17.48 -13.53
N PHE A 158 6.22 -16.72 -13.53
CA PHE A 158 6.58 -15.80 -12.43
C PHE A 158 5.89 -14.43 -12.53
N LEU A 159 5.47 -14.01 -13.72
CA LEU A 159 4.71 -12.76 -13.92
C LEU A 159 3.36 -12.79 -13.19
N LEU A 160 2.68 -13.94 -13.17
CA LEU A 160 1.34 -14.09 -12.61
C LEU A 160 1.29 -13.90 -11.07
N PRO A 161 2.14 -14.55 -10.25
CA PRO A 161 2.19 -14.28 -8.81
C PRO A 161 2.70 -12.86 -8.50
N MET A 162 3.63 -12.31 -9.28
CA MET A 162 4.11 -10.95 -9.08
C MET A 162 3.02 -9.90 -9.33
N ALA A 163 2.25 -10.08 -10.41
CA ALA A 163 1.10 -9.25 -10.72
C ALA A 163 0.02 -9.35 -9.63
N ALA A 164 -0.21 -10.55 -9.09
CA ALA A 164 -1.16 -10.77 -7.98
C ALA A 164 -0.74 -10.02 -6.70
N ILE A 165 0.56 -10.06 -6.35
CA ILE A 165 1.09 -9.30 -5.19
C ILE A 165 0.91 -7.81 -5.41
N CYS A 166 1.31 -7.29 -6.58
CA CYS A 166 1.17 -5.88 -6.92
C CYS A 166 -0.29 -5.41 -6.86
N ALA A 167 -1.21 -6.20 -7.44
CA ALA A 167 -2.64 -5.93 -7.42
C ALA A 167 -3.19 -5.98 -5.98
N GLY A 168 -2.77 -6.96 -5.19
CA GLY A 168 -3.14 -7.08 -3.77
C GLY A 168 -2.67 -5.89 -2.93
N SER A 169 -1.42 -5.44 -3.10
CA SER A 169 -0.88 -4.25 -2.43
C SER A 169 -1.65 -2.99 -2.80
N THR A 170 -1.96 -2.83 -4.10
CA THR A 170 -2.74 -1.70 -4.61
C THR A 170 -4.15 -1.71 -4.04
N LEU A 171 -4.80 -2.88 -4.01
CA LEU A 171 -6.14 -3.04 -3.45
C LEU A 171 -6.17 -2.76 -1.94
N LEU A 172 -5.15 -3.21 -1.20
CA LEU A 172 -5.03 -2.96 0.24
C LEU A 172 -4.87 -1.46 0.53
N ILE A 173 -4.02 -0.77 -0.23
CA ILE A 173 -3.83 0.69 -0.10
C ILE A 173 -5.13 1.40 -0.43
N LEU A 174 -5.81 1.03 -1.52
CA LEU A 174 -7.13 1.58 -1.88
C LEU A 174 -8.17 1.33 -0.77
N LEU A 175 -8.20 0.15 -0.18
CA LEU A 175 -9.09 -0.18 0.94
C LEU A 175 -8.78 0.63 2.19
N LEU A 176 -7.49 0.74 2.58
CA LEU A 176 -7.07 1.59 3.70
C LEU A 176 -7.45 3.05 3.46
N MET A 177 -7.22 3.54 2.25
CA MET A 177 -7.57 4.89 1.82
C MET A 177 -9.09 5.12 1.89
N PHE A 178 -9.90 4.18 1.41
CA PHE A 178 -11.36 4.25 1.53
C PHE A 178 -11.83 4.21 2.98
N ARG A 179 -11.15 3.44 3.84
CA ARG A 179 -11.44 3.42 5.28
C ARG A 179 -11.07 4.75 5.93
N LEU A 180 -9.92 5.33 5.61
CA LEU A 180 -9.49 6.63 6.14
C LEU A 180 -10.40 7.77 5.66
N GLU A 181 -10.80 7.76 4.38
CA GLU A 181 -11.69 8.77 3.79
C GLU A 181 -13.09 8.70 4.42
N ARG A 182 -13.61 7.52 4.74
CA ARG A 182 -14.88 7.38 5.49
C ARG A 182 -14.77 7.79 6.95
N VAL A 183 -13.69 7.41 7.62
CA VAL A 183 -13.54 7.66 9.07
C VAL A 183 -13.18 9.11 9.37
N VAL A 184 -12.41 9.77 8.51
CA VAL A 184 -11.91 11.14 8.74
C VAL A 184 -12.61 12.16 7.84
N THR A 185 -12.78 11.87 6.55
CA THR A 185 -13.24 12.87 5.56
C THR A 185 -14.75 12.95 5.48
N GLU A 186 -15.50 11.88 5.77
CA GLU A 186 -16.97 11.90 5.81
C GLU A 186 -17.49 12.89 6.87
N PRO A 187 -17.10 12.84 8.16
CA PRO A 187 -17.55 13.83 9.14
C PRO A 187 -17.14 15.28 8.80
N ILE A 188 -15.98 15.50 8.16
CA ILE A 188 -15.53 16.84 7.75
C ILE A 188 -16.28 17.34 6.49
N ARG A 189 -16.63 16.44 5.56
CA ARG A 189 -17.42 16.78 4.35
C ARG A 189 -18.87 17.06 4.67
N VAL A 190 -19.44 16.34 5.63
CA VAL A 190 -20.75 16.63 6.20
C VAL A 190 -20.77 18.08 6.71
N LEU A 191 -19.77 18.48 7.51
CA LEU A 191 -19.61 19.86 7.98
C LEU A 191 -19.39 20.89 6.86
N SER A 192 -18.70 20.53 5.77
CA SER A 192 -18.42 21.44 4.66
C SER A 192 -19.56 21.56 3.65
N ASN A 193 -20.34 20.51 3.40
CA ASN A 193 -21.44 20.51 2.45
C ASN A 193 -22.73 21.07 3.05
N THR A 194 -22.97 20.89 4.36
CA THR A 194 -24.04 21.63 5.07
C THR A 194 -23.73 23.12 5.10
N ALA A 195 -22.45 23.50 5.15
CA ALA A 195 -22.00 24.89 5.07
C ALA A 195 -22.12 25.52 3.66
N LEU A 196 -22.01 24.75 2.57
CA LEU A 196 -21.89 25.30 1.21
C LEU A 196 -23.09 25.03 0.27
N ASP A 197 -23.82 23.91 0.38
CA ASP A 197 -24.77 23.47 -0.67
C ASP A 197 -26.24 23.34 -0.25
N ALA A 198 -26.64 23.72 0.96
CA ALA A 198 -28.05 23.62 1.31
C ALA A 198 -28.90 24.61 0.46
N PRO A 199 -29.79 24.11 -0.41
CA PRO A 199 -30.42 24.88 -1.47
C PRO A 199 -31.31 25.98 -0.89
N ALA A 200 -31.10 27.19 -1.40
CA ALA A 200 -32.04 28.30 -1.24
C ALA A 200 -33.28 28.00 -2.10
N GLY A 201 -34.23 27.21 -1.58
CA GLY A 201 -35.54 27.05 -2.21
C GLY A 201 -36.26 25.75 -1.90
N GLU A 202 -37.14 25.77 -0.89
CA GLU A 202 -38.60 25.58 -1.04
C GLU A 202 -39.29 25.68 0.33
N PRO A 203 -40.46 26.34 0.42
CA PRO A 203 -41.13 26.55 1.70
C PRO A 203 -42.06 25.35 1.98
N GLN A 204 -41.56 24.34 2.69
CA GLN A 204 -42.44 23.31 3.25
C GLN A 204 -42.58 23.46 4.77
N ARG A 205 -43.85 23.57 5.16
CA ARG A 205 -44.35 23.99 6.46
C ARG A 205 -44.00 22.98 7.54
N SER A 206 -43.28 23.43 8.56
CA SER A 206 -43.45 23.10 9.98
C SER A 206 -42.67 24.14 10.79
N ASN A 207 -43.29 24.75 11.80
CA ASN A 207 -42.84 25.96 12.50
C ASN A 207 -41.56 25.79 13.35
N HIS A 208 -40.39 25.56 12.77
CA HIS A 208 -39.09 25.73 13.43
C HIS A 208 -38.13 26.47 12.49
N LYS A 209 -38.37 27.76 12.28
CA LYS A 209 -37.45 28.66 11.54
C LYS A 209 -36.56 29.39 12.53
N ALA A 210 -35.29 29.01 12.61
CA ALA A 210 -34.25 29.89 13.13
C ALA A 210 -32.86 29.69 12.48
N VAL A 211 -32.54 28.51 11.93
CA VAL A 211 -31.13 28.18 11.57
C VAL A 211 -30.87 28.03 10.05
N SER A 212 -31.85 28.27 9.18
CA SER A 212 -31.73 28.03 7.74
C SER A 212 -31.60 29.30 6.88
N THR A 213 -30.88 30.31 7.37
CA THR A 213 -30.51 31.50 6.57
C THR A 213 -28.99 31.49 6.35
N PRO A 214 -28.46 31.82 5.16
CA PRO A 214 -27.00 31.87 4.92
C PRO A 214 -26.23 32.69 5.96
N ARG A 215 -26.85 33.76 6.49
CA ARG A 215 -26.34 34.57 7.59
C ARG A 215 -26.20 33.80 8.91
N ALA A 216 -27.22 33.03 9.29
CA ALA A 216 -27.19 32.18 10.49
C ALA A 216 -26.12 31.09 10.38
N ARG A 217 -25.85 30.56 9.18
CA ARG A 217 -24.77 29.59 8.93
C ARG A 217 -23.37 30.22 9.04
N SER A 218 -23.19 31.42 8.49
CA SER A 218 -21.91 32.14 8.64
C SER A 218 -21.67 32.58 10.09
N GLU A 219 -22.72 33.00 10.81
CA GLU A 219 -22.66 33.31 12.25
C GLU A 219 -22.35 32.06 13.08
N PHE A 220 -22.93 30.91 12.73
CA PHE A 220 -22.64 29.63 13.37
C PHE A 220 -21.18 29.18 13.17
N LEU A 221 -20.64 29.26 11.94
CA LEU A 221 -19.23 28.93 11.67
C LEU A 221 -18.25 29.91 12.34
N ALA A 222 -18.60 31.20 12.38
CA ALA A 222 -17.85 32.19 13.12
C ALA A 222 -17.89 31.93 14.64
N GLY A 223 -19.05 31.51 15.15
CA GLY A 223 -19.24 31.06 16.54
C GLY A 223 -18.37 29.85 16.87
N ILE A 224 -18.40 28.80 16.05
CA ILE A 224 -17.55 27.61 16.21
C ILE A 224 -16.07 28.00 16.26
N SER A 225 -15.63 28.84 15.33
CA SER A 225 -14.24 29.29 15.29
C SER A 225 -13.85 30.03 16.57
N HIS A 226 -14.74 30.85 17.11
CA HIS A 226 -14.52 31.57 18.35
C HIS A 226 -14.48 30.65 19.59
N GLU A 227 -15.37 29.67 19.63
CA GLU A 227 -15.46 28.69 20.73
C GLU A 227 -14.31 27.69 20.71
N MET A 228 -13.77 27.31 19.55
CA MET A 228 -12.54 26.50 19.47
C MET A 228 -11.28 27.29 19.82
N ARG A 229 -11.22 28.57 19.45
CA ARG A 229 -10.03 29.41 19.68
C ARG A 229 -9.74 29.60 21.16
N THR A 230 -10.77 29.74 21.98
CA THR A 230 -10.65 30.02 23.42
C THR A 230 -9.94 28.91 24.22
N PRO A 231 -10.37 27.63 24.18
CA PRO A 231 -9.68 26.53 24.85
C PRO A 231 -8.28 26.29 24.25
N LEU A 232 -8.12 26.40 22.92
CA LEU A 232 -6.82 26.25 22.28
C LEU A 232 -5.83 27.33 22.74
N HIS A 233 -6.26 28.58 22.82
CA HIS A 233 -5.44 29.69 23.30
C HIS A 233 -5.10 29.54 24.79
N ALA A 234 -5.99 28.99 25.61
CA ALA A 234 -5.71 28.69 27.00
C ALA A 234 -4.61 27.62 27.15
N ILE A 235 -4.68 26.53 26.38
CA ILE A 235 -3.65 25.48 26.34
C ILE A 235 -2.30 26.07 25.91
N LEU A 236 -2.28 26.81 24.79
CA LEU A 236 -1.05 27.37 24.24
C LEU A 236 -0.42 28.39 25.19
N SER A 237 -1.22 29.27 25.79
CA SER A 237 -0.75 30.28 26.75
C SER A 237 -0.12 29.62 27.99
N VAL A 238 -0.76 28.59 28.55
CA VAL A 238 -0.22 27.88 29.73
C VAL A 238 1.05 27.11 29.36
N ALA A 239 1.10 26.47 28.20
CA ALA A 239 2.28 25.78 27.71
C ALA A 239 3.47 26.75 27.48
N GLU A 240 3.22 27.91 26.87
CA GLU A 240 4.23 28.95 26.67
C GLU A 240 4.74 29.55 28.00
N LEU A 241 3.84 29.77 28.96
CA LEU A 241 4.21 30.24 30.30
C LEU A 241 5.05 29.20 31.05
N GLY A 242 4.71 27.91 30.92
CA GLY A 242 5.49 26.79 31.45
C GLY A 242 6.89 26.74 30.84
N ALA A 243 7.00 26.86 29.52
CA ALA A 243 8.27 26.87 28.82
C ALA A 243 9.16 28.07 29.22
N LYS A 244 8.60 29.28 29.29
CA LYS A 244 9.34 30.49 29.69
C LYS A 244 9.83 30.45 31.14
N ARG A 245 9.13 29.74 32.03
CA ARG A 245 9.46 29.67 33.47
C ARG A 245 10.07 28.34 33.89
N ALA A 246 10.45 27.49 32.94
CA ALA A 246 10.89 26.11 33.19
C ALA A 246 11.99 26.00 34.27
N ALA A 247 12.97 26.92 34.28
CA ALA A 247 14.06 26.92 35.26
C ALA A 247 13.65 27.34 36.69
N SER A 248 12.45 27.91 36.86
CA SER A 248 11.92 28.46 38.12
C SER A 248 10.61 27.81 38.56
N LEU A 249 10.22 26.71 37.90
CA LEU A 249 8.96 26.03 38.14
C LEU A 249 9.06 25.13 39.38
N THR A 250 8.17 25.35 40.36
CA THR A 250 8.02 24.40 41.45
C THR A 250 7.16 23.21 41.00
N PRO A 251 7.30 22.02 41.61
CA PRO A 251 6.48 20.87 41.30
C PRO A 251 4.97 21.17 41.38
N GLU A 252 4.52 21.94 42.36
CA GLU A 252 3.09 22.28 42.50
C GLU A 252 2.59 23.17 41.36
N LYS A 253 3.40 24.13 40.90
CA LYS A 253 3.06 25.00 39.76
C LYS A 253 3.07 24.22 38.44
N ALA A 254 3.98 23.26 38.29
CA ALA A 254 4.04 22.38 37.14
C ALA A 254 2.77 21.53 37.02
N THR A 255 2.35 20.88 38.11
CA THR A 255 1.09 20.10 38.16
C THR A 255 -0.11 20.96 37.76
N ARG A 256 -0.22 22.18 38.32
CA ARG A 256 -1.30 23.10 37.96
C ARG A 256 -1.32 23.47 36.47
N TYR A 257 -0.16 23.64 35.84
CA TYR A 257 -0.07 23.92 34.40
C TYR A 257 -0.52 22.70 33.57
N TYR A 258 -0.13 21.49 33.95
CA TYR A 258 -0.60 20.27 33.28
C TYR A 258 -2.10 20.04 33.47
N GLU A 259 -2.65 20.33 34.64
CA GLU A 259 -4.10 20.28 34.89
C GLU A 259 -4.85 21.26 34.00
N MET A 260 -4.39 22.51 33.89
CA MET A 260 -5.01 23.51 33.02
C MET A 260 -4.93 23.14 31.53
N ILE A 261 -3.83 22.52 31.09
CA ILE A 261 -3.70 21.98 29.72
C ILE A 261 -4.68 20.81 29.52
N GLY A 262 -4.76 19.90 30.49
CA GLY A 262 -5.68 18.76 30.45
C GLY A 262 -7.14 19.18 30.42
N ASP A 263 -7.52 20.17 31.21
CA ASP A 263 -8.87 20.75 31.22
C ASP A 263 -9.22 21.44 29.90
N GLY A 264 -8.28 22.20 29.33
CA GLY A 264 -8.46 22.80 28.01
C GLY A 264 -8.64 21.74 26.92
N GLY A 265 -7.86 20.65 26.98
CA GLY A 265 -7.95 19.54 26.05
C GLY A 265 -9.28 18.78 26.15
N ARG A 266 -9.77 18.52 27.37
CA ARG A 266 -11.09 17.91 27.60
C ARG A 266 -12.22 18.76 27.03
N ARG A 267 -12.21 20.07 27.31
CA ARG A 267 -13.23 21.00 26.77
C ARG A 267 -13.24 21.04 25.25
N LEU A 268 -12.06 21.01 24.62
CA LEU A 268 -11.96 20.98 23.15
C LEU A 268 -12.51 19.67 22.57
N LEU A 269 -12.29 18.55 23.25
CA LEU A 269 -12.81 17.24 22.85
C LEU A 269 -14.34 17.15 23.00
N GLU A 270 -14.89 17.67 24.09
CA GLU A 270 -16.34 17.80 24.30
C GLU A 270 -16.98 18.64 23.19
N PHE A 271 -16.42 19.84 22.94
CA PHE A 271 -16.89 20.71 21.87
C PHE A 271 -16.83 20.05 20.48
N LEU A 272 -15.78 19.28 20.20
CA LEU A 272 -15.67 18.53 18.94
C LEU A 272 -16.75 17.45 18.82
N ASN A 273 -17.02 16.71 19.89
CA ASN A 273 -18.07 15.68 19.91
C ASN A 273 -19.45 16.31 19.70
N ASP A 274 -19.73 17.43 20.36
CA ASP A 274 -20.99 18.17 20.19
C ASP A 274 -21.19 18.64 18.75
N LEU A 275 -20.12 19.11 18.09
CA LEU A 275 -20.16 19.52 16.68
C LEU A 275 -20.48 18.33 15.76
N VAL A 276 -19.89 17.16 16.02
CA VAL A 276 -20.14 15.93 15.25
C VAL A 276 -21.58 15.43 15.44
N ASP A 277 -22.09 15.50 16.67
CA ASP A 277 -23.47 15.12 16.98
C ASP A 277 -24.48 16.06 16.33
N LEU A 278 -24.21 17.37 16.36
CA LEU A 278 -25.03 18.37 15.70
C LEU A 278 -25.05 18.18 14.18
N ALA A 279 -23.90 17.93 13.55
CA ALA A 279 -23.82 17.67 12.12
C ALA A 279 -24.54 16.37 11.72
N SER A 280 -24.47 15.34 12.57
CA SER A 280 -25.20 14.08 12.39
C SER A 280 -26.72 14.24 12.51
N LEU A 281 -27.18 15.18 13.34
CA LEU A 281 -28.59 15.56 13.48
C LEU A 281 -29.11 16.34 12.26
N GLU A 282 -28.34 17.32 11.75
CA GLU A 282 -28.76 18.13 10.59
C GLU A 282 -28.91 17.31 9.31
N GLU A 283 -28.12 16.25 9.14
CA GLU A 283 -28.23 15.36 7.98
C GLU A 283 -29.34 14.30 8.11
N GLY A 284 -30.06 14.27 9.24
CA GLY A 284 -31.09 13.26 9.52
C GLY A 284 -30.54 11.83 9.60
N LYS A 285 -29.21 11.64 9.69
CA LYS A 285 -28.56 10.33 9.72
C LYS A 285 -28.58 9.68 11.10
N ARG A 286 -28.93 10.42 12.15
CA ARG A 286 -29.06 9.86 13.51
C ARG A 286 -30.32 9.02 13.62
N VAL A 287 -30.15 7.70 13.53
CA VAL A 287 -31.24 6.74 13.79
C VAL A 287 -31.43 6.61 15.30
N LEU A 288 -32.52 7.19 15.83
CA LEU A 288 -32.91 7.01 17.22
C LEU A 288 -33.45 5.60 17.43
N GLN A 289 -32.93 4.92 18.45
CA GLN A 289 -33.31 3.56 18.82
C GLN A 289 -34.25 3.62 20.02
N PHE A 290 -35.53 3.84 19.73
CA PHE A 290 -36.54 3.84 20.78
C PHE A 290 -36.82 2.42 21.28
N SER A 291 -36.95 2.30 22.60
CA SER A 291 -37.31 1.07 23.28
C SER A 291 -38.10 1.40 24.54
N SER A 292 -38.89 0.44 25.04
CA SER A 292 -39.53 0.57 26.35
C SER A 292 -38.46 0.47 27.43
N ALA A 293 -38.23 1.55 28.17
CA ALA A 293 -37.24 1.60 29.24
C ALA A 293 -37.75 2.41 30.45
N PRO A 294 -37.37 2.02 31.69
CA PRO A 294 -37.74 2.78 32.88
C PRO A 294 -37.01 4.12 32.90
N ILE A 295 -37.74 5.22 32.74
CA ILE A 295 -37.17 6.59 32.70
C ILE A 295 -36.44 6.90 34.01
N GLU A 296 -37.03 6.49 35.14
CA GLU A 296 -36.48 6.69 36.47
C GLU A 296 -35.06 6.13 36.60
N ALA A 297 -34.79 4.93 36.06
CA ALA A 297 -33.47 4.33 36.12
C ALA A 297 -32.42 5.12 35.31
N VAL A 298 -32.83 5.74 34.21
CA VAL A 298 -31.95 6.58 33.38
C VAL A 298 -31.63 7.89 34.10
N VAL A 299 -32.66 8.56 34.66
CA VAL A 299 -32.49 9.81 35.41
C VAL A 299 -31.63 9.61 36.65
N VAL A 300 -31.94 8.60 37.46
CA VAL A 300 -31.16 8.28 38.66
C VAL A 300 -29.71 7.97 38.32
N GLY A 301 -29.46 7.22 37.24
CA GLY A 301 -28.10 6.91 36.79
C GLY A 301 -27.28 8.16 36.49
N VAL A 302 -27.83 9.11 35.72
CA VAL A 302 -27.14 10.36 35.37
C VAL A 302 -26.97 11.27 36.59
N VAL A 303 -27.97 11.33 37.47
CA VAL A 303 -27.91 12.16 38.69
C VAL A 303 -26.84 11.66 39.66
N GLU A 304 -26.75 10.35 39.88
CA GLU A 304 -25.69 9.77 40.74
C GLU A 304 -24.30 10.00 40.15
N GLU A 305 -24.18 9.92 38.82
CA GLU A 305 -22.93 10.20 38.11
C GLU A 305 -22.49 11.67 38.30
N LEU A 306 -23.41 12.63 38.19
CA LEU A 306 -23.11 14.06 38.30
C LEU A 306 -23.07 14.57 39.75
N ARG A 307 -23.54 13.78 40.73
CA ARG A 307 -23.61 14.19 42.14
C ARG A 307 -22.29 14.79 42.70
N PRO A 308 -21.09 14.22 42.43
CA PRO A 308 -19.84 14.80 42.91
C PRO A 308 -19.55 16.19 42.32
N LEU A 309 -19.89 16.42 41.05
CA LEU A 309 -19.70 17.71 40.37
C LEU A 309 -20.54 18.80 41.04
N PHE A 310 -21.81 18.52 41.31
CA PHE A 310 -22.71 19.47 41.97
C PHE A 310 -22.32 19.75 43.43
N GLN A 311 -21.88 18.73 44.17
CA GLN A 311 -21.36 18.89 45.53
C GLN A 311 -20.13 19.80 45.55
N SER A 312 -19.21 19.65 44.60
CA SER A 312 -18.02 20.51 44.50
C SER A 312 -18.37 21.98 44.19
N ARG A 313 -19.51 22.23 43.54
CA ARG A 313 -20.04 23.56 43.23
C ARG A 313 -20.98 24.12 44.30
N GLY A 314 -21.27 23.36 45.37
CA GLY A 314 -22.19 23.77 46.44
C GLY A 314 -23.67 23.82 46.04
N VAL A 315 -24.05 23.13 44.96
CA VAL A 315 -25.43 23.11 44.45
C VAL A 315 -26.12 21.82 44.88
N ARG A 316 -27.36 21.92 45.36
CA ARG A 316 -28.17 20.76 45.76
C ARG A 316 -28.98 20.23 44.58
N LEU A 317 -28.77 18.97 44.23
CA LEU A 317 -29.51 18.25 43.19
C LEU A 317 -30.49 17.27 43.85
N GLU A 318 -31.79 17.52 43.70
CA GLU A 318 -32.88 16.69 44.24
C GLU A 318 -33.69 16.07 43.10
N VAL A 319 -33.99 14.77 43.19
CA VAL A 319 -34.85 14.04 42.24
C VAL A 319 -36.13 13.71 42.95
N SER A 320 -37.25 14.28 42.49
CA SER A 320 -38.57 13.89 42.98
C SER A 320 -39.03 12.63 42.23
N PRO A 321 -39.40 11.55 42.94
CA PRO A 321 -39.88 10.34 42.30
C PRO A 321 -41.19 10.63 41.57
N CYS A 322 -41.19 10.43 40.25
CA CYS A 322 -42.40 10.34 39.46
C CYS A 322 -42.72 8.84 39.33
N GLN A 323 -43.98 8.43 39.57
CA GLN A 323 -44.45 7.04 39.53
C GLN A 323 -43.73 6.23 38.43
N SER A 324 -43.22 5.02 38.73
CA SER A 324 -42.37 4.25 37.81
C SER A 324 -42.98 4.09 36.43
N THR A 325 -42.60 5.00 35.53
CA THR A 325 -43.15 5.11 34.19
C THR A 325 -42.11 4.54 33.23
N SER A 326 -42.38 3.35 32.70
CA SER A 326 -41.68 2.87 31.51
C SER A 326 -42.12 3.73 30.33
N GLY A 327 -41.17 4.38 29.68
CA GLY A 327 -41.39 5.23 28.52
C GLY A 327 -40.82 4.62 27.25
N TRP A 328 -41.39 4.97 26.11
CA TRP A 328 -40.80 4.68 24.80
C TRP A 328 -39.71 5.72 24.51
N ILE A 329 -38.46 5.40 24.85
CA ILE A 329 -37.33 6.34 24.81
C ILE A 329 -36.11 5.72 24.12
N ASP A 330 -35.27 6.56 23.54
CA ASP A 330 -33.88 6.20 23.26
C ASP A 330 -33.05 6.50 24.51
N ARG A 331 -32.56 5.44 25.16
CA ARG A 331 -31.80 5.56 26.41
C ARG A 331 -30.54 6.40 26.25
N ARG A 332 -29.82 6.29 25.13
CA ARG A 332 -28.56 7.02 24.90
C ARG A 332 -28.84 8.50 24.66
N ALA A 333 -29.84 8.80 23.83
CA ALA A 333 -30.22 10.18 23.57
C ALA A 333 -30.71 10.87 24.85
N LEU A 334 -31.52 10.19 25.67
CA LEU A 334 -32.00 10.76 26.93
C LEU A 334 -30.86 11.01 27.93
N MET A 335 -29.92 10.07 28.09
CA MET A 335 -28.75 10.30 28.96
C MET A 335 -27.93 11.52 28.51
N GLN A 336 -27.74 11.67 27.19
CA GLN A 336 -27.00 12.79 26.63
C GLN A 336 -27.72 14.14 26.87
N VAL A 337 -29.04 14.18 26.67
CA VAL A 337 -29.84 15.38 26.97
C VAL A 337 -29.76 15.74 28.46
N LEU A 338 -29.85 14.74 29.34
CA LEU A 338 -29.74 14.97 30.78
C LEU A 338 -28.35 15.48 31.18
N HIS A 339 -27.27 14.93 30.60
CA HIS A 339 -25.93 15.48 30.79
C HIS A 339 -25.87 16.94 30.38
N TYR A 340 -26.30 17.25 29.15
CA TYR A 340 -26.23 18.60 28.59
C TYR A 340 -27.03 19.63 29.39
N VAL A 341 -28.23 19.26 29.88
CA VAL A 341 -29.08 20.17 30.65
C VAL A 341 -28.54 20.41 32.07
N LEU A 342 -27.83 19.44 32.64
CA LEU A 342 -27.36 19.51 34.02
C LEU A 342 -25.95 20.12 34.15
N THR A 343 -25.07 20.01 33.16
CA THR A 343 -23.68 20.49 33.24
C THR A 343 -23.50 21.96 32.92
#